data_AF-A0A5E4BAU4-F1
#
_entry.id   AF-A0A5E4BAU4-F1
#
_cell.length_a   1.000
_cell.length_b   1.000
_cell.length_c   1.000
_cell.angle_alpha   90.00
_cell.angle_beta   90.00
_cell.angle_gamma   90.00
#
_symmetry.space_group_name_H-M   'P 1'
#
loop_
_entity.id
_entity.type
_entity.pdbx_description
1 polymer ?
#
loop_
_entity_poly.entity_id
_entity_poly.type
_entity_poly.pdbx_seq_one_letter_code
_entity_poly.pdbx_strand_id
1 'polypeptide(L)' 'LFNGQQGIIIQNFSTRSILTVTNVTQEHFGNYTCVAANKLGTTNASLPLN' A
#
# COMPACT_ATOMS: atom_id res chain seq x y z
N LEU A 1 14.65 10.83 0.36
CA LEU A 1 14.71 10.06 -0.90
C LEU A 1 14.30 8.63 -0.56
N PHE A 2 13.24 8.13 -1.20
CA PHE A 2 12.44 6.98 -0.78
C PHE A 2 13.24 5.67 -0.74
N ASN A 3 13.71 5.25 0.44
CA ASN A 3 14.02 3.86 0.69
C ASN A 3 12.68 3.16 0.94
N GLY A 4 12.04 2.66 -0.12
CA GLY A 4 10.92 1.73 0.04
C GLY A 4 11.37 0.59 0.94
N GLN A 5 10.58 0.26 1.96
CA GLN A 5 10.88 -0.89 2.83
C GLN A 5 11.15 -2.12 1.97
N GLN A 6 12.22 -2.82 2.30
CA GLN A 6 12.72 -3.91 1.50
C GLN A 6 11.67 -5.02 1.40
N GLY A 7 11.28 -5.38 0.18
CA GLY A 7 10.25 -6.39 -0.05
C GLY A 7 8.82 -5.86 -0.14
N ILE A 8 8.58 -4.54 -0.07
CA ILE A 8 7.29 -3.96 -0.43
C ILE A 8 7.26 -3.61 -1.93
N ILE A 9 6.29 -4.16 -2.65
CA ILE A 9 6.06 -3.94 -4.08
C ILE A 9 4.65 -3.41 -4.27
N ILE A 10 4.49 -2.30 -4.99
CA ILE A 10 3.17 -1.74 -5.33
C ILE A 10 2.99 -1.75 -6.85
N GLN A 11 1.91 -2.37 -7.32
CA GLN A 11 1.53 -2.42 -8.73
C GLN A 11 0.21 -1.68 -8.93
N ASN A 12 0.22 -0.68 -9.80
CA ASN A 12 -0.97 0.10 -10.13
C ASN A 12 -1.51 -0.28 -11.50
N PHE A 13 -2.83 -0.47 -11.57
CA PHE A 13 -3.60 -0.70 -12.78
C PHE A 13 -4.66 0.41 -12.90
N SER A 14 -5.41 0.43 -14.00
CA SER A 14 -6.42 1.46 -14.26
C SER A 14 -7.46 1.63 -13.14
N THR A 15 -7.87 0.53 -12.51
CA THR A 15 -8.95 0.54 -11.49
C THR A 15 -8.57 -0.14 -10.17
N ARG A 16 -7.33 -0.60 -10.02
CA ARG A 16 -6.86 -1.30 -8.81
C ARG A 16 -5.40 -1.03 -8.52
N SER A 17 -5.04 -1.07 -7.24
CA SER A 17 -3.64 -1.09 -6.77
C SER A 17 -3.42 -2.35 -5.95
N ILE A 18 -2.29 -3.03 -6.17
CA ILE A 18 -1.92 -4.25 -5.46
C ILE A 18 -0.62 -3.98 -4.71
N LEU A 19 -0.69 -4.04 -3.38
CA LEU A 19 0.48 -4.00 -2.50
C LEU A 19 0.84 -5.44 -2.11
N THR A 20 2.07 -5.85 -2.42
CA THR A 20 2.63 -7.15 -2.07
C THR A 20 3.82 -6.95 -1.14
N VAL A 21 3.80 -7.59 0.02
CA VAL A 21 4.95 -7.65 0.94
C VAL A 21 5.56 -9.04 0.83
N THR A 22 6.82 -9.12 0.40
CA THR A 22 7.57 -10.37 0.28
C THR A 22 8.46 -10.57 1.50
N ASN A 23 8.51 -11.79 2.05
CA ASN A 23 9.26 -12.12 3.27
C ASN A 23 8.91 -11.17 4.43
N VAL A 24 7.66 -11.23 4.90
CA VAL A 24 7.16 -10.37 5.97
C VAL A 24 8.02 -10.49 7.23
N THR A 25 8.40 -9.35 7.81
CA THR A 25 9.15 -9.20 9.06
C THR A 25 8.40 -8.22 9.96
N GLN A 26 8.79 -8.10 11.24
CA GLN A 26 8.14 -7.16 12.17
C GLN A 26 8.22 -5.70 11.73
N GLU A 27 9.23 -5.32 10.93
CA GLU A 27 9.35 -3.95 10.40
C GLU A 27 8.21 -3.60 9.43
N HIS A 28 7.56 -4.62 8.86
CA HIS A 28 6.45 -4.47 7.92
C HIS A 28 5.09 -4.35 8.59
N PHE A 29 4.99 -4.55 9.91
CA PHE A 29 3.72 -4.46 10.63
C PHE A 29 3.26 -3.01 10.73
N GLY A 30 1.96 -2.79 10.57
CA GLY A 30 1.37 -1.46 10.59
C GLY A 30 0.04 -1.37 9.86
N ASN A 31 -0.53 -0.17 9.84
CA ASN A 31 -1.77 0.12 9.10
C ASN A 31 -1.44 0.53 7.67
N TYR A 32 -1.85 -0.31 6.72
CA TYR A 32 -1.75 -0.03 5.31
C TYR A 32 -3.01 0.69 4.86
N THR A 33 -2.86 1.80 4.13
CA THR A 33 -3.99 2.59 3.62
C THR A 33 -3.95 2.62 2.11
N CYS A 34 -4.98 2.10 1.48
CA CYS A 34 -5.23 2.27 0.04
C CYS A 34 -5.93 3.61 -0.17
N VAL A 35 -5.40 4.41 -1.10
CA VAL A 35 -5.92 5.74 -1.46
C VAL A 35 -6.34 5.70 -2.92
N ALA A 36 -7.62 5.94 -3.20
CA ALA A 36 -8.14 6.03 -4.56
C ALA A 36 -8.66 7.45 -4.81
N ALA A 37 -8.17 8.09 -5.86
CA ALA A 37 -8.50 9.49 -6.18
C ALA A 37 -8.88 9.66 -7.65
N ASN A 38 -9.82 10.58 -7.91
CA ASN A 38 -10.16 11.07 -9.23
C ASN A 38 -10.38 12.60 -9.17
N LYS A 39 -10.80 13.23 -10.28
CA LYS A 39 -10.99 14.69 -10.34
C LYS A 39 -12.06 15.24 -9.38
N LEU A 40 -12.95 14.40 -8.87
CA LEU A 40 -14.06 14.79 -8.01
C LEU A 40 -13.76 14.59 -6.53
N GLY A 41 -12.77 13.75 -6.19
CA GLY A 41 -12.39 13.52 -4.80
C GLY A 41 -11.54 12.29 -4.57
N THR A 42 -11.43 11.92 -3.30
CA THR A 42 -10.56 10.85 -2.80
C THR A 42 -11.33 10.00 -1.79
N THR A 43 -11.09 8.70 -1.80
CA THR A 43 -11.54 7.77 -0.77
C THR A 43 -10.38 6.92 -0.28
N ASN A 44 -10.43 6.57 1.01
CA ASN A 44 -9.38 5.82 1.69
C ASN A 44 -9.98 4.56 2.33
N ALA A 45 -9.21 3.48 2.34
CA ALA A 45 -9.51 2.27 3.10
C ALA A 45 -8.24 1.79 3.80
N SER A 46 -8.31 1.58 5.11
CA SER A 46 -7.16 1.17 5.93
C SER A 46 -7.36 -0.23 6.49
N LEU A 47 -6.29 -1.02 6.52
CA LEU A 47 -6.27 -2.39 7.03
C LEU A 47 -4.96 -2.63 7.80
N PRO A 48 -5.00 -3.30 8.96
CA PRO A 48 -3.80 -3.69 9.67
C PRO A 48 -3.11 -4.89 9.01
N LEU A 49 -1.78 -4.89 9.04
CA LEU A 49 -0.92 -6.05 8.85
C LEU A 49 -0.14 -6.27 10.16
N ASN A 50 -0.21 -7.47 10.70
CA ASN A 50 0.22 -7.80 12.05
C ASN A 50 0.81 -9.21 12.14
#